data_AF-A0A955IND8-F1
#
_entry.id   AF-A0A955IND8-F1
#
_cell.length_a   1.000
_cell.length_b   1.000
_cell.length_c   1.000
_cell.angle_alpha   90.00
_cell.angle_beta   90.00
_cell.angle_gamma   90.00
#
_symmetry.space_group_name_H-M   'P 1'
#
loop_
_entity.id
_entity.type
_entity.pdbx_description
1 polymer ?
#
loop_
_entity_poly.entity_id
_entity_poly.type
_entity_poly.pdbx_seq_one_letter_code
_entity_poly.pdbx_strand_id
1 'polypeptide(L)'
;MATNDSNANLPDDIATLSYEQAIAALEAIIDKIESGEIGLEDSVKAYERGRLLKEHCRRILDRAEKQVSELTPNGTDADESSGAAGAV
;
A
#
# COMPACT_ATOMS: atom_id res chain seq x y z
N MET A 1 -0.66 28.01 -0.73
CA MET A 1 -1.15 27.18 0.39
C MET A 1 -1.14 25.75 -0.12
N ALA A 2 -0.16 24.95 0.29
CA ALA A 2 0.03 23.58 -0.21
C ALA A 2 -1.17 22.72 0.21
N THR A 3 -1.75 22.01 -0.75
CA THR A 3 -3.04 21.34 -0.56
C THR A 3 -2.92 20.13 0.34
N ASN A 4 -3.80 20.15 1.34
CA ASN A 4 -4.13 19.10 2.29
C ASN A 4 -4.93 18.00 1.56
N ASP A 5 -4.26 16.97 1.05
CA ASP A 5 -4.88 15.84 0.35
C ASP A 5 -4.21 14.53 0.78
N SER A 6 -4.70 13.87 1.84
CA SER A 6 -4.44 12.44 2.12
C SER A 6 -5.04 11.89 3.43
N ASN A 7 -5.54 12.71 4.37
CA ASN A 7 -6.16 12.19 5.60
C ASN A 7 -7.70 12.10 5.53
N ALA A 8 -8.27 12.01 4.33
CA ALA A 8 -9.71 11.89 4.20
C ALA A 8 -10.13 10.43 4.43
N ASN A 9 -10.48 10.12 5.68
CA ASN A 9 -11.27 8.95 6.11
C ASN A 9 -10.54 7.61 6.33
N LEU A 10 -9.34 7.62 6.92
CA LEU A 10 -8.82 6.44 7.62
C LEU A 10 -9.04 6.60 9.13
N PRO A 11 -9.47 5.55 9.84
CA PRO A 11 -9.49 5.53 11.30
C PRO A 11 -8.12 5.86 11.89
N ASP A 12 -8.08 6.66 12.97
CA ASP A 12 -6.83 7.07 13.62
C ASP A 12 -5.96 5.88 14.04
N ASP A 13 -6.57 4.77 14.47
CA ASP A 13 -5.87 3.54 14.86
C ASP A 13 -5.10 2.89 13.70
N ILE A 14 -5.51 3.14 12.46
CA ILE A 14 -4.82 2.68 11.25
C ILE A 14 -3.81 3.74 10.78
N ALA A 15 -4.21 5.01 10.79
CA ALA A 15 -3.40 6.11 10.28
C ALA A 15 -2.06 6.29 11.03
N THR A 16 -1.99 5.86 12.29
CA THR A 16 -0.76 5.93 13.10
C THR A 16 0.17 4.71 12.96
N LEU A 17 -0.25 3.66 12.26
CA LEU A 17 0.56 2.44 12.12
C LEU A 17 1.77 2.65 11.22
N SER A 18 2.89 1.99 11.54
CA SER A 18 4.00 1.83 10.60
C SER A 18 3.63 0.84 9.49
N TYR A 19 4.43 0.80 8.41
CA TYR A 19 4.23 -0.15 7.31
C TYR A 19 4.23 -1.60 7.81
N GLU A 20 5.23 -1.98 8.61
CA GLU A 20 5.37 -3.30 9.22
C GLU A 20 4.17 -3.67 10.10
N GLN A 21 3.64 -2.71 10.86
CA GLN A 21 2.47 -2.94 11.70
C GLN A 21 1.19 -3.08 10.87
N ALA A 22 1.04 -2.28 9.83
CA ALA A 22 -0.13 -2.30 8.97
C ALA A 22 -0.19 -3.58 8.11
N ILE A 23 0.95 -4.05 7.59
CA ILE A 23 1.02 -5.31 6.83
C ILE A 23 0.76 -6.51 7.75
N ALA A 24 1.34 -6.55 8.95
CA ALA A 24 1.07 -7.63 9.90
C ALA A 24 -0.40 -7.68 10.34
N ALA A 25 -1.03 -6.51 10.53
CA ALA A 25 -2.46 -6.43 10.83
C ALA A 25 -3.33 -6.91 9.65
N LEU A 26 -2.89 -6.67 8.41
CA LEU A 26 -3.58 -7.15 7.21
C LEU A 26 -3.46 -8.67 7.06
N GLU A 27 -2.28 -9.23 7.27
CA GLU A 27 -2.03 -10.69 7.26
C GLU A 27 -2.92 -11.39 8.30
N ALA A 28 -2.97 -10.87 9.53
CA ALA A 28 -3.82 -11.42 10.58
C ALA A 28 -5.32 -11.37 10.24
N ILE A 29 -5.75 -10.42 9.40
CA ILE A 29 -7.12 -10.36 8.89
C ILE A 29 -7.35 -11.43 7.83
N ILE A 30 -6.40 -11.61 6.90
CA ILE A 30 -6.46 -12.63 5.86
C ILE A 30 -6.54 -14.01 6.50
N ASP A 31 -5.67 -14.32 7.46
CA ASP A 31 -5.65 -15.60 8.17
C ASP A 31 -7.01 -15.91 8.83
N LYS A 32 -7.66 -14.90 9.40
CA LYS A 32 -9.00 -15.06 10.01
C LYS A 32 -10.10 -15.30 8.98
N ILE A 33 -10.00 -14.70 7.81
CA ILE A 33 -10.97 -14.93 6.73
C ILE A 33 -10.75 -16.32 6.15
N GLU A 34 -9.50 -16.73 5.96
CA GLU A 34 -9.13 -18.04 5.40
C GLU A 34 -9.40 -19.20 6.35
N SER A 35 -9.32 -18.99 7.68
CA SER A 35 -9.67 -20.02 8.65
C SER A 35 -11.15 -20.43 8.58
N GLY A 36 -12.01 -19.56 8.05
CA GLY A 36 -13.46 -19.80 7.94
C GLY A 36 -14.18 -19.85 9.29
N GLU A 37 -13.51 -19.50 10.39
CA GLU A 37 -14.06 -19.52 11.75
C GLU A 37 -14.90 -18.27 12.07
N ILE A 38 -14.90 -17.27 11.17
CA ILE A 38 -15.60 -16.00 11.35
C ILE A 38 -16.99 -16.02 10.67
N GLY A 39 -17.99 -15.45 11.35
CA GLY A 39 -19.33 -15.29 10.79
C GLY A 39 -19.37 -14.26 9.66
N LEU A 40 -20.41 -14.31 8.82
CA LEU A 40 -20.55 -13.44 7.64
C LEU A 40 -20.40 -11.94 7.96
N GLU A 41 -21.04 -11.45 9.01
CA GLU A 41 -20.91 -10.04 9.43
C GLU A 41 -19.48 -9.67 9.83
N ASP A 42 -18.77 -10.58 10.49
CA ASP A 42 -17.39 -10.36 10.89
C ASP A 42 -16.44 -10.44 9.70
N SER A 43 -16.72 -11.31 8.72
CA SER A 43 -15.99 -11.34 7.43
C SER A 43 -16.09 -10.03 6.68
N VAL A 44 -17.29 -9.41 6.66
CA VAL A 44 -17.48 -8.10 6.01
C VAL A 44 -16.67 -7.02 6.72
N LYS A 45 -16.72 -6.96 8.06
CA LYS A 45 -15.94 -6.00 8.86
C LYS A 45 -14.43 -6.21 8.70
N ALA A 46 -13.99 -7.47 8.72
CA ALA A 46 -12.59 -7.85 8.52
C ALA A 46 -12.11 -7.39 7.14
N TYR A 47 -12.92 -7.61 6.09
CA TYR A 47 -12.63 -7.15 4.74
C TYR A 47 -12.53 -5.61 4.64
N GLU A 48 -13.49 -4.87 5.20
CA GLU A 48 -13.46 -3.40 5.22
C GLU A 48 -12.19 -2.87 5.91
N ARG A 49 -11.83 -3.45 7.06
CA ARG A 49 -10.61 -3.09 7.77
C ARG A 49 -9.35 -3.44 6.96
N GLY A 50 -9.33 -4.59 6.31
CA GLY A 50 -8.23 -5.00 5.43
C GLY A 50 -8.05 -4.03 4.26
N ARG A 51 -9.14 -3.53 3.67
CA ARG A 51 -9.10 -2.51 2.61
C ARG A 51 -8.45 -1.22 3.09
N LEU A 52 -8.79 -0.75 4.29
CA LEU A 52 -8.21 0.46 4.89
C LEU A 52 -6.71 0.28 5.19
N LEU A 53 -6.31 -0.88 5.71
CA LEU A 53 -4.90 -1.20 5.95
C LEU A 53 -4.09 -1.22 4.65
N LYS A 54 -4.63 -1.82 3.58
CA LYS A 54 -4.01 -1.83 2.26
C LYS A 54 -3.80 -0.40 1.73
N GLU A 55 -4.81 0.46 1.88
CA GLU A 55 -4.73 1.86 1.44
C GLU A 55 -3.68 2.64 2.25
N HIS A 56 -3.59 2.40 3.55
CA HIS A 56 -2.52 2.96 4.39
C HIS A 56 -1.13 2.53 3.95
N CYS A 57 -0.91 1.23 3.74
CA CYS A 57 0.36 0.69 3.26
C CYS A 57 0.78 1.35 1.94
N ARG A 58 -0.15 1.47 0.99
CA ARG A 58 0.11 2.14 -0.30
C ARG A 58 0.55 3.59 -0.10
N ARG A 59 -0.14 4.35 0.76
CA ARG A 59 0.25 5.74 1.05
C ARG A 59 1.64 5.88 1.67
N ILE A 60 2.05 4.93 2.52
CA ILE A 60 3.40 4.93 3.08
C ILE A 60 4.43 4.73 1.95
N LEU A 61 4.19 3.76 1.07
CA LEU A 61 5.07 3.48 -0.07
C LEU A 61 5.13 4.66 -1.04
N ASP A 62 3.98 5.25 -1.40
CA ASP A 62 3.90 6.42 -2.28
C ASP A 62 4.71 7.60 -1.71
N ARG A 63 4.66 7.80 -0.38
CA ARG A 63 5.46 8.83 0.29
C ARG A 63 6.95 8.52 0.23
N ALA A 64 7.34 7.27 0.49
CA ALA A 64 8.73 6.85 0.43
C ALA A 64 9.30 7.01 -0.98
N GLU A 65 8.55 6.60 -2.00
CA GLU A 65 8.92 6.75 -3.41
C GLU A 65 9.10 8.23 -3.78
N LYS A 66 8.16 9.09 -3.39
CA LYS A 66 8.27 10.53 -3.61
C LYS A 66 9.51 11.14 -2.95
N GLN A 67 9.79 10.74 -1.71
CA GLN A 67 10.99 11.20 -1.00
C GLN A 67 12.27 10.75 -1.70
N VAL A 68 12.32 9.50 -2.19
CA VAL A 68 13.45 9.01 -2.97
C VAL A 68 13.61 9.82 -4.25
N SER A 69 12.53 10.05 -5.00
CA SER A 69 12.53 10.81 -6.25
C SER A 69 13.01 12.27 -6.08
N GLU A 70 12.65 12.92 -4.96
CA GLU A 70 13.12 14.28 -4.65
C GLU A 70 14.63 14.32 -4.31
N LEU A 71 15.19 13.22 -3.79
CA LEU A 71 16.61 13.10 -3.41
C LEU A 71 17.52 12.68 -4.57
N THR A 72 16.97 12.14 -5.67
CA THR A 72 17.70 11.84 -6.90
C THR A 72 17.52 12.97 -7.92
N PRO A 73 18.40 14.00 -7.95
CA PRO A 73 18.40 14.98 -9.02
C PRO A 73 18.94 14.31 -10.29
N ASN A 74 18.03 13.81 -11.12
CA ASN A 74 18.28 13.36 -12.50
C ASN A 74 19.29 12.19 -12.62
N GLY A 75 18.78 10.96 -12.69
CA GLY A 75 19.64 9.78 -12.87
C GLY A 75 18.89 8.53 -13.31
N THR A 76 18.76 8.40 -14.64
CA THR A 76 18.45 7.16 -15.37
C THR A 76 17.07 6.54 -15.14
N ASP A 77 16.06 7.12 -15.78
CA ASP A 77 15.17 6.35 -16.65
C ASP A 77 16.05 5.66 -17.71
N ALA A 78 16.69 4.55 -17.34
CA ALA A 78 17.21 3.61 -18.32
C ALA A 78 16.00 2.88 -18.90
N ASP A 79 15.41 3.55 -19.89
CA ASP A 79 14.71 2.95 -21.01
C ASP A 79 15.49 1.70 -21.49
N GLU A 80 15.09 0.53 -21.01
CA GLU A 80 15.42 -0.76 -21.60
C GLU A 80 14.24 -1.19 -22.46
N SER A 81 13.94 -0.38 -23.48
CA SER A 81 13.22 -0.82 -24.67
C SER A 81 14.08 -0.56 -25.91
N SER A 82 15.23 -1.22 -25.99
CA SER A 82 15.99 -1.27 -27.24
C SER A 82 16.79 -2.57 -27.41
N GLY A 83 16.16 -3.54 -28.08
CA GLY A 83 16.85 -4.26 -29.16
C GLY A 83 17.08 -5.76 -28.97
N ALA A 84 16.25 -6.56 -29.64
CA ALA A 84 16.75 -7.70 -30.39
C ALA A 84 15.97 -7.83 -31.70
N ALA A 85 16.51 -7.21 -32.76
CA ALA A 85 16.15 -7.47 -34.13
C ALA A 85 16.50 -8.92 -34.49
N GLY A 86 15.50 -9.73 -34.80
CA GLY A 86 15.68 -11.02 -35.45
C GLY A 86 15.97 -10.83 -36.94
N ALA A 87 17.25 -10.82 -37.29
CA ALA A 87 17.73 -10.96 -38.66
C ALA A 87 18.91 -11.94 -38.64
N VAL A 88 18.64 -13.20 -38.99
CA VAL A 88 19.24 -14.00 -40.09
C VAL A 88 18.63 -15.40 -40.11
#